data_AF-A0AAQ3N0D3-F1
#
_entry.id   AF-A0AAQ3N0D3-F1
#
_cell.length_a   1.000
_cell.length_b   1.000
_cell.length_c   1.000
_cell.angle_alpha   90.00
_cell.angle_beta   90.00
_cell.angle_gamma   90.00
#
_symmetry.space_group_name_H-M   'P 1'
#
loop_
_entity.id
_entity.type
_entity.pdbx_description
1 polymer ?
#
loop_
_entity_poly.entity_id
_entity_poly.type
_entity_poly.pdbx_seq_one_letter_code
_entity_poly.pdbx_strand_id
1 'polypeptide(L)'
;MVTLGENLRHSEDEIPAVAIIHPTQAASKLETDFCSGVQLIRVVRALSRLLAEAELGTATVEKVLKLVEAASSTKEAEQLETPNKNLILEKGDFFFWEIAIFVFHTDFVTTMAEIVVVFDFDKTIVDCDSDNWVVDELGFSVLFNRLLPTMPWNTLMDKMMMELHSHGKTIDDIVQVLQRIPIHPRIIPAIKAVHALGCDLRIVSDANTFFIETILEHLKIRECFSDISSNPSYINEYGRLQIFPYHDFNKFSHGCTLCPPNMCKGKIIEKIQESLGEKKRLIYLGDGSGDYCPSLRLKEQDFVMPRKNFPVWELICKDPLLIKAEIHEWSNGEELERVSLRLINKICSGQSAQFISSNCKLHVMCVFGSD
;
A
#
# COMPACT_ATOMS: atom_id res chain seq x y z
N MET A 1 -60.07 30.33 12.55
CA MET A 1 -60.15 31.34 13.63
C MET A 1 -59.60 30.65 14.88
N VAL A 2 -58.35 30.90 15.31
CA VAL A 2 -57.92 32.06 16.13
C VAL A 2 -58.69 31.98 17.46
N THR A 3 -58.14 31.71 18.67
CA THR A 3 -56.81 32.05 19.24
C THR A 3 -56.65 31.45 20.65
N LEU A 4 -55.37 31.23 21.02
CA LEU A 4 -54.65 31.54 22.29
C LEU A 4 -55.12 30.97 23.65
N GLY A 5 -54.16 30.40 24.38
CA GLY A 5 -54.20 30.15 25.82
C GLY A 5 -52.91 29.46 26.30
N GLU A 6 -51.95 30.25 26.77
CA GLU A 6 -50.63 29.87 27.29
C GLU A 6 -50.68 29.10 28.62
N ASN A 7 -49.71 28.19 28.85
CA ASN A 7 -48.84 28.22 30.03
C ASN A 7 -47.81 27.07 30.09
N LEU A 8 -46.53 27.47 29.97
CA LEU A 8 -45.35 27.07 30.76
C LEU A 8 -45.24 25.63 31.30
N ARG A 9 -44.25 24.90 30.79
CA ARG A 9 -43.38 23.99 31.56
C ARG A 9 -42.04 23.77 30.84
N HIS A 10 -40.96 23.84 31.60
CA HIS A 10 -39.56 23.63 31.19
C HIS A 10 -39.35 22.28 30.49
N SER A 11 -38.59 22.30 29.39
CA SER A 11 -37.93 21.13 28.80
C SER A 11 -36.51 21.48 28.40
N GLU A 12 -35.59 20.79 29.06
CA GLU A 12 -34.26 20.29 28.70
C GLU A 12 -33.58 20.76 27.40
N ASP A 13 -32.30 21.04 27.54
CA ASP A 13 -31.30 21.48 26.57
C ASP A 13 -31.36 20.73 25.21
N GLU A 14 -31.72 21.45 24.16
CA GLU A 14 -31.38 21.08 22.78
C GLU A 14 -29.90 21.37 22.52
N ILE A 15 -29.12 20.32 22.27
CA ILE A 15 -27.78 20.38 21.69
C ILE A 15 -27.91 20.99 20.29
N PRO A 16 -27.31 22.16 19.97
CA PRO A 16 -27.31 22.64 18.61
C PRO A 16 -26.40 21.76 17.76
N ALA A 17 -26.96 21.28 16.66
CA ALA A 17 -26.27 20.53 15.62
C ALA A 17 -24.91 21.16 15.29
N VAL A 18 -23.86 20.34 15.34
CA VAL A 18 -22.52 20.70 14.86
C VAL A 18 -22.63 21.00 13.36
N ALA A 19 -22.68 22.29 13.03
CA ALA A 19 -22.52 22.74 11.66
C ALA A 19 -21.13 22.35 11.19
N ILE A 20 -21.06 21.48 10.18
CA ILE A 20 -19.86 21.17 9.43
C ILE A 20 -19.47 22.46 8.69
N ILE A 21 -18.54 23.23 9.25
CA ILE A 21 -17.99 24.41 8.60
C ILE A 21 -17.09 23.92 7.47
N HIS A 22 -17.50 24.19 6.24
CA HIS A 22 -16.70 23.94 5.05
C HIS A 22 -15.36 24.72 5.13
N PRO A 23 -14.23 24.14 4.68
CA PRO A 23 -12.87 24.70 4.85
C PRO A 23 -12.68 26.15 4.39
N THR A 24 -13.53 26.64 3.50
CA THR A 24 -13.48 27.98 2.92
C THR A 24 -13.96 29.09 3.86
N GLN A 25 -14.79 28.81 4.87
CA GLN A 25 -15.28 29.84 5.81
C GLN A 25 -14.37 30.05 7.03
N ALA A 26 -13.51 29.08 7.35
CA ALA A 26 -12.48 29.25 8.38
C ALA A 26 -11.33 30.16 7.89
N ALA A 27 -11.01 30.09 6.59
CA ALA A 27 -9.96 30.89 5.96
C ALA A 27 -10.22 32.40 6.02
N SER A 28 -11.45 32.84 5.77
CA SER A 28 -11.80 34.27 5.76
C SER A 28 -11.75 34.93 7.14
N LYS A 29 -11.82 34.13 8.22
CA LYS A 29 -11.78 34.62 9.60
C LYS A 29 -10.35 34.73 10.13
N LEU A 30 -9.40 33.99 9.54
CA LEU A 30 -7.97 34.11 9.84
C LEU A 30 -7.33 35.29 9.09
N GLU A 31 -7.76 35.62 7.87
CA GLU A 31 -7.19 36.74 7.08
C GLU A 31 -7.34 38.10 7.76
N THR A 32 -8.40 38.33 8.54
CA THR A 32 -8.68 39.66 9.11
C THR A 32 -7.83 40.05 10.33
N ASP A 33 -7.09 39.12 10.94
CA ASP A 33 -6.34 39.38 12.19
C ASP A 33 -4.82 39.53 11.99
N PHE A 34 -4.28 39.43 10.77
CA PHE A 34 -2.82 39.26 10.54
C PHE A 34 -1.99 40.55 10.35
N CYS A 35 -2.56 41.74 10.55
CA CYS A 35 -1.83 43.01 10.38
C CYS A 35 -1.11 43.48 11.66
N SER A 36 -0.07 42.78 12.13
CA SER A 36 1.06 43.39 12.87
C SER A 36 2.21 42.40 13.12
N GLY A 37 3.45 42.83 12.92
CA GLY A 37 4.69 42.02 13.06
C GLY A 37 4.97 41.39 14.44
N VAL A 38 4.07 41.58 15.41
CA VAL A 38 4.08 40.91 16.72
C VAL A 38 3.65 39.42 16.59
N GLN A 39 3.04 39.04 15.47
CA GLN A 39 2.51 37.68 15.27
C GLN A 39 3.53 36.64 14.82
N LEU A 40 4.60 37.00 14.09
CA LEU A 40 5.59 36.00 13.63
C LEU A 40 6.29 35.30 14.81
N ILE A 41 6.60 36.04 15.88
CA ILE A 41 7.20 35.47 17.11
C ILE A 41 6.20 34.56 17.85
N ARG A 42 4.91 34.86 17.78
CA ARG A 42 3.85 34.00 18.35
C ARG A 42 3.64 32.74 17.53
N VAL A 43 3.72 32.84 16.19
CA VAL A 43 3.64 31.71 15.26
C VAL A 43 4.86 30.81 15.39
N VAL A 44 6.08 31.36 15.48
CA VAL A 44 7.29 30.57 15.75
C VAL A 44 7.22 29.90 17.12
N ARG A 45 6.71 30.57 18.16
CA ARG A 45 6.48 29.91 19.47
C ARG A 45 5.38 28.86 19.44
N ALA A 46 4.34 29.05 18.63
CA ALA A 46 3.27 28.07 18.47
C ALA A 46 3.75 26.84 17.69
N LEU A 47 4.53 27.04 16.61
CA LEU A 47 5.20 25.99 15.86
C LEU A 47 6.23 25.25 16.72
N SER A 48 7.06 25.95 17.51
CA SER A 48 7.98 25.28 18.45
C SER A 48 7.26 24.49 19.55
N ARG A 49 6.05 24.90 19.98
CA ARG A 49 5.24 24.12 20.92
C ARG A 49 4.60 22.90 20.25
N LEU A 50 4.06 23.06 19.05
CA LEU A 50 3.52 21.97 18.23
C LEU A 50 4.60 20.93 17.88
N LEU A 51 5.83 21.37 17.57
CA LEU A 51 6.99 20.50 17.33
C LEU A 51 7.52 19.85 18.61
N ALA A 52 7.27 20.44 19.79
CA ALA A 52 7.59 19.85 21.09
C ALA A 52 6.53 18.85 21.57
N GLU A 53 5.31 18.93 21.04
CA GLU A 53 4.19 18.02 21.33
C GLU A 53 4.10 16.85 20.35
N ALA A 54 4.72 16.94 19.17
CA ALA A 54 4.85 15.85 18.22
C ALA A 54 6.13 15.03 18.50
N GLU A 55 6.03 13.71 18.67
CA GLU A 55 7.18 12.79 18.73
C GLU A 55 7.84 12.64 17.34
N LEU A 56 8.42 13.73 16.84
CA LEU A 56 9.14 13.76 15.58
C LEU A 56 10.52 13.11 15.76
N GLY A 57 10.89 12.22 14.85
CA GLY A 57 12.23 11.64 14.80
C GLY A 57 13.30 12.73 14.68
N THR A 58 14.45 12.52 15.33
CA THR A 58 15.54 13.52 15.48
C THR A 58 16.00 14.14 14.15
N ALA A 59 16.03 13.37 13.06
CA ALA A 59 16.39 13.86 11.73
C ALA A 59 15.37 14.85 11.13
N THR A 60 14.09 14.70 11.48
CA THR A 60 13.00 15.60 11.04
C THR A 60 13.02 16.88 11.84
N VAL A 61 13.23 16.79 13.16
CA VAL A 61 13.41 17.94 14.05
C VAL A 61 14.60 18.80 13.59
N GLU A 62 15.73 18.19 13.25
CA GLU A 62 16.93 18.91 12.81
C GLU A 62 16.72 19.66 11.47
N LYS A 63 15.96 19.06 10.53
CA LYS A 63 15.62 19.73 9.26
C LYS A 63 14.66 20.89 9.45
N VAL A 64 13.65 20.72 10.31
CA VAL A 64 12.70 21.79 10.64
C VAL A 64 13.41 22.93 11.38
N LEU A 65 14.33 22.63 12.31
CA LEU A 65 15.15 23.64 12.98
C LEU A 65 16.01 24.42 11.99
N LYS A 66 16.69 23.76 11.06
CA LYS A 66 17.49 24.44 10.00
C LYS A 66 16.63 25.33 9.11
N LEU A 67 15.40 24.94 8.82
CA LEU A 67 14.43 25.75 8.06
C LEU A 67 13.94 26.96 8.86
N VAL A 68 13.68 26.80 10.17
CA VAL A 68 13.31 27.90 11.07
C VAL A 68 14.48 28.86 11.28
N GLU A 69 15.71 28.38 11.38
CA GLU A 69 16.92 29.20 11.43
C GLU A 69 17.15 29.97 10.13
N ALA A 70 16.95 29.34 8.97
CA ALA A 70 17.00 30.01 7.67
C ALA A 70 15.91 31.08 7.50
N ALA A 71 14.72 30.85 8.05
CA ALA A 71 13.64 31.85 8.11
C ALA A 71 13.88 32.95 9.16
N SER A 72 14.78 32.72 10.12
CA SER A 72 15.18 33.71 11.12
C SER A 72 16.33 34.58 10.63
N SER A 73 17.19 34.07 9.73
CA SER A 73 18.29 34.84 9.11
C SER A 73 17.81 35.79 8.01
N THR A 74 16.62 35.57 7.43
CA THR A 74 15.99 36.54 6.51
C THR A 74 15.54 37.82 7.21
N LYS A 75 15.56 37.89 8.56
CA LYS A 75 15.40 39.15 9.31
C LYS A 75 16.54 40.16 9.10
N GLU A 76 17.69 39.75 8.58
CA GLU A 76 18.73 40.73 8.23
C GLU A 76 18.33 41.62 7.03
N ALA A 77 17.22 41.32 6.36
CA ALA A 77 16.65 42.17 5.31
C ALA A 77 15.76 43.32 5.84
N GLU A 78 15.56 43.48 7.16
CA GLU A 78 14.78 44.59 7.74
C GLU A 78 15.51 45.96 7.75
N GLN A 79 16.73 46.06 7.22
CA GLN A 79 17.44 47.35 7.10
C GLN A 79 17.35 48.05 5.75
N LEU A 80 16.60 47.52 4.76
CA LEU A 80 16.36 48.25 3.51
C LEU A 80 15.01 48.97 3.50
N GLU A 81 15.07 50.29 3.67
CA GLU A 81 13.99 51.20 3.27
C GLU A 81 13.88 51.23 1.75
N THR A 82 12.83 50.63 1.15
CA THR A 82 12.29 50.90 -0.20
C THR A 82 11.11 49.95 -0.54
N PRO A 83 10.28 50.20 -1.59
CA PRO A 83 8.84 49.91 -1.60
C PRO A 83 8.43 48.46 -1.94
N ASN A 84 9.23 47.47 -1.55
CA ASN A 84 9.02 46.05 -1.89
C ASN A 84 8.44 45.19 -0.74
N LYS A 85 7.70 45.80 0.21
CA LYS A 85 7.05 45.05 1.31
C LYS A 85 5.97 44.07 0.83
N ASN A 86 5.26 44.38 -0.25
CA ASN A 86 4.20 43.50 -0.77
C ASN A 86 4.74 42.24 -1.46
N LEU A 87 5.95 42.30 -2.05
CA LEU A 87 6.57 41.15 -2.72
C LEU A 87 7.14 40.11 -1.73
N ILE A 88 7.39 40.53 -0.48
CA ILE A 88 7.97 39.67 0.58
C ILE A 88 6.85 38.96 1.35
N LEU A 89 5.69 39.61 1.54
CA LEU A 89 4.50 38.98 2.14
C LEU A 89 3.94 37.86 1.24
N GLU A 90 3.87 38.06 -0.07
CA GLU A 90 3.47 37.00 -1.01
C GLU A 90 4.41 35.78 -0.97
N LYS A 91 5.72 36.00 -0.77
CA LYS A 91 6.70 34.89 -0.63
C LYS A 91 6.60 34.19 0.73
N GLY A 92 6.26 34.90 1.80
CA GLY A 92 6.06 34.34 3.13
C GLY A 92 4.82 33.45 3.21
N ASP A 93 3.72 33.85 2.56
CA ASP A 93 2.50 33.04 2.46
C ASP A 93 2.71 31.78 1.61
N PHE A 94 3.46 31.88 0.50
CA PHE A 94 3.83 30.71 -0.31
C PHE A 94 4.66 29.69 0.49
N PHE A 95 5.58 30.18 1.33
CA PHE A 95 6.47 29.35 2.13
C PHE A 95 5.75 28.66 3.30
N PHE A 96 4.74 29.33 3.90
CA PHE A 96 3.90 28.72 4.94
C PHE A 96 3.01 27.60 4.39
N TRP A 97 2.47 27.77 3.19
CA TRP A 97 1.74 26.71 2.49
C TRP A 97 2.66 25.54 2.15
N GLU A 98 3.89 25.78 1.70
CA GLU A 98 4.87 24.70 1.44
C GLU A 98 5.22 23.93 2.71
N ILE A 99 5.42 24.60 3.85
CA ILE A 99 5.72 23.93 5.13
C ILE A 99 4.51 23.15 5.65
N ALA A 100 3.30 23.72 5.59
CA ALA A 100 2.08 23.02 6.00
C ALA A 100 1.83 21.79 5.10
N ILE A 101 1.97 21.93 3.78
CA ILE A 101 1.92 20.81 2.84
C ILE A 101 3.00 19.79 3.19
N PHE A 102 4.23 20.21 3.48
CA PHE A 102 5.33 19.29 3.78
C PHE A 102 5.07 18.50 5.08
N VAL A 103 4.60 19.14 6.16
CA VAL A 103 4.29 18.48 7.44
C VAL A 103 3.09 17.54 7.31
N PHE A 104 1.97 18.00 6.70
CA PHE A 104 0.82 17.14 6.43
C PHE A 104 1.17 15.98 5.49
N HIS A 105 2.01 16.23 4.49
CA HIS A 105 2.48 15.20 3.56
C HIS A 105 3.42 14.23 4.25
N THR A 106 4.30 14.66 5.15
CA THR A 106 5.18 13.75 5.89
C THR A 106 4.43 12.90 6.91
N ASP A 107 3.45 13.45 7.65
CA ASP A 107 2.65 12.70 8.63
C ASP A 107 1.62 11.77 7.95
N PHE A 108 1.08 12.19 6.80
CA PHE A 108 0.31 11.30 5.93
C PHE A 108 1.20 10.19 5.36
N VAL A 109 2.38 10.51 4.81
CA VAL A 109 3.29 9.49 4.24
C VAL A 109 3.83 8.53 5.30
N THR A 110 4.10 8.98 6.54
CA THR A 110 4.51 8.07 7.63
C THR A 110 3.38 7.19 8.16
N THR A 111 2.12 7.63 8.12
CA THR A 111 0.96 6.78 8.44
C THR A 111 0.62 5.79 7.30
N MET A 112 0.91 6.12 6.04
CA MET A 112 0.63 5.26 4.89
C MET A 112 1.61 4.10 4.67
N ALA A 113 2.86 4.24 5.14
CA ALA A 113 3.86 3.16 5.13
C ALA A 113 3.49 1.96 6.03
N GLU A 114 2.31 2.02 6.68
CA GLU A 114 1.74 0.96 7.51
C GLU A 114 0.92 -0.08 6.73
N ILE A 115 0.65 0.13 5.43
CA ILE A 115 -0.12 -0.83 4.63
C ILE A 115 0.82 -1.61 3.71
N VAL A 116 0.79 -2.93 3.81
CA VAL A 116 1.48 -3.84 2.89
C VAL A 116 0.45 -4.51 1.99
N VAL A 117 0.60 -4.37 0.68
CA VAL A 117 -0.26 -5.00 -0.31
C VAL A 117 0.54 -6.11 -1.01
N VAL A 118 0.12 -7.35 -0.81
CA VAL A 118 0.79 -8.53 -1.36
C VAL A 118 -0.05 -9.10 -2.49
N PHE A 119 0.55 -9.20 -3.66
CA PHE A 119 -0.08 -9.73 -4.86
C PHE A 119 0.47 -11.12 -5.17
N ASP A 120 -0.42 -12.06 -5.49
CA ASP A 120 -0.06 -13.11 -6.45
C ASP A 120 0.18 -12.49 -7.84
N PHE A 121 0.82 -13.23 -8.74
CA PHE A 121 1.19 -12.75 -10.05
C PHE A 121 0.29 -13.32 -11.16
N ASP A 122 0.38 -14.62 -11.41
CA ASP A 122 -0.41 -15.31 -12.43
C ASP A 122 -1.90 -15.23 -12.10
N LYS A 123 -2.73 -14.99 -13.13
CA LYS A 123 -4.19 -14.75 -12.98
C LYS A 123 -4.57 -13.71 -11.92
N THR A 124 -3.64 -12.85 -11.50
CA THR A 124 -3.87 -11.78 -10.52
C THR A 124 -3.41 -10.44 -11.08
N ILE A 125 -2.10 -10.28 -11.32
CA ILE A 125 -1.55 -9.12 -12.04
C ILE A 125 -1.68 -9.33 -13.56
N VAL A 126 -1.25 -10.50 -14.06
CA VAL A 126 -1.45 -10.90 -15.45
C VAL A 126 -2.72 -11.76 -15.56
N ASP A 127 -3.37 -11.77 -16.73
CA ASP A 127 -4.68 -12.41 -16.87
C ASP A 127 -4.60 -13.89 -17.32
N CYS A 128 -3.41 -14.47 -17.26
CA CYS A 128 -3.15 -15.87 -17.58
C CYS A 128 -2.10 -16.48 -16.63
N ASP A 129 -1.83 -17.76 -16.82
CA ASP A 129 -0.70 -18.45 -16.20
C ASP A 129 0.55 -18.22 -17.07
N SER A 130 1.59 -17.60 -16.53
CA SER A 130 2.79 -17.20 -17.28
C SER A 130 3.61 -18.39 -17.78
N ASP A 131 3.66 -19.48 -17.02
CA ASP A 131 4.32 -20.72 -17.41
C ASP A 131 3.62 -21.35 -18.62
N ASN A 132 2.29 -21.50 -18.56
CA ASN A 132 1.50 -21.99 -19.69
C ASN A 132 1.62 -21.06 -20.90
N TRP A 133 1.56 -19.75 -20.70
CA TRP A 133 1.69 -18.76 -21.78
C TRP A 133 2.98 -18.94 -22.59
N VAL A 134 4.13 -19.07 -21.90
CA VAL A 134 5.42 -19.27 -22.56
C VAL A 134 5.47 -20.60 -23.32
N VAL A 135 4.99 -21.68 -22.70
CA VAL A 135 4.96 -23.01 -23.31
C VAL A 135 4.09 -23.04 -24.56
N ASP A 136 2.90 -22.43 -24.50
CA ASP A 136 1.93 -22.45 -25.60
C ASP A 136 2.40 -21.59 -26.77
N GLU A 137 2.81 -20.36 -26.51
CA GLU A 137 3.26 -19.42 -27.54
C GLU A 137 4.53 -19.88 -28.27
N LEU A 138 5.40 -20.66 -27.61
CA LEU A 138 6.58 -21.24 -28.24
C LEU A 138 6.30 -22.57 -28.95
N GLY A 139 5.08 -23.11 -28.84
CA GLY A 139 4.63 -24.32 -29.55
C GLY A 139 4.96 -25.64 -28.85
N PHE A 140 5.06 -25.65 -27.52
CA PHE A 140 5.50 -26.80 -26.72
C PHE A 140 4.39 -27.48 -25.91
N SER A 141 3.12 -27.11 -26.10
CA SER A 141 1.98 -27.64 -25.33
C SER A 141 1.87 -29.17 -25.37
N VAL A 142 2.16 -29.80 -26.53
CA VAL A 142 2.12 -31.27 -26.67
C VAL A 142 3.18 -31.93 -25.79
N LEU A 143 4.40 -31.39 -25.77
CA LEU A 143 5.49 -31.90 -24.93
C LEU A 143 5.17 -31.71 -23.45
N PHE A 144 4.71 -30.50 -23.10
CA PHE A 144 4.30 -30.15 -21.75
C PHE A 144 3.24 -31.12 -21.21
N ASN A 145 2.14 -31.32 -21.95
CA ASN A 145 1.05 -32.21 -21.54
C ASN A 145 1.50 -33.66 -21.34
N ARG A 146 2.49 -34.12 -22.12
CA ARG A 146 3.09 -35.45 -21.95
C ARG A 146 3.93 -35.55 -20.67
N LEU A 147 4.62 -34.48 -20.29
CA LEU A 147 5.52 -34.46 -19.13
C LEU A 147 4.78 -34.11 -17.83
N LEU A 148 3.68 -33.36 -17.88
CA LEU A 148 2.89 -32.93 -16.75
C LEU A 148 2.55 -34.03 -15.72
N PRO A 149 2.11 -35.24 -16.10
CA PRO A 149 1.79 -36.28 -15.10
C PRO A 149 3.03 -36.94 -14.48
N THR A 150 4.24 -36.61 -14.91
CA THR A 150 5.46 -37.35 -14.55
C THR A 150 6.31 -36.69 -13.48
N MET A 151 6.06 -35.42 -13.15
CA MET A 151 6.85 -34.66 -12.17
C MET A 151 6.07 -33.47 -11.58
N PRO A 152 6.50 -32.92 -10.43
CA PRO A 152 5.91 -31.70 -9.89
C PRO A 152 6.06 -30.50 -10.83
N TRP A 153 5.14 -29.54 -10.73
CA TRP A 153 5.07 -28.36 -11.62
C TRP A 153 6.39 -27.60 -11.73
N ASN A 154 7.03 -27.25 -10.62
CA ASN A 154 8.31 -26.52 -10.63
C ASN A 154 9.42 -27.31 -11.37
N THR A 155 9.54 -28.61 -11.12
CA THR A 155 10.48 -29.48 -11.85
C THR A 155 10.13 -29.60 -13.33
N LEU A 156 8.84 -29.65 -13.65
CA LEU A 156 8.36 -29.65 -15.03
C LEU A 156 8.78 -28.37 -15.73
N MET A 157 8.62 -27.21 -15.11
CA MET A 157 8.95 -25.93 -15.74
C MET A 157 10.45 -25.75 -15.96
N ASP A 158 11.31 -26.16 -15.02
CA ASP A 158 12.77 -26.21 -15.28
C ASP A 158 13.10 -27.15 -16.45
N LYS A 159 12.46 -28.32 -16.50
CA LYS A 159 12.61 -29.25 -17.62
C LYS A 159 12.12 -28.65 -18.94
N MET A 160 11.02 -27.90 -18.95
CA MET A 160 10.54 -27.21 -20.14
C MET A 160 11.55 -26.16 -20.61
N MET A 161 12.19 -25.41 -19.72
CA MET A 161 13.24 -24.47 -20.12
C MET A 161 14.44 -25.17 -20.77
N MET A 162 14.77 -26.38 -20.31
CA MET A 162 15.76 -27.23 -20.98
C MET A 162 15.31 -27.70 -22.36
N GLU A 163 14.06 -28.15 -22.52
CA GLU A 163 13.52 -28.60 -23.81
C GLU A 163 13.40 -27.46 -24.82
N LEU A 164 12.98 -26.27 -24.38
CA LEU A 164 12.96 -25.06 -25.22
C LEU A 164 14.36 -24.76 -25.77
N HIS A 165 15.35 -24.73 -24.87
CA HIS A 165 16.74 -24.46 -25.25
C HIS A 165 17.31 -25.54 -26.18
N SER A 166 17.02 -26.83 -25.94
CA SER A 166 17.50 -27.93 -26.79
C SER A 166 16.92 -27.89 -28.21
N HIS A 167 15.77 -27.26 -28.38
CA HIS A 167 15.12 -27.02 -29.68
C HIS A 167 15.46 -25.63 -30.26
N GLY A 168 16.49 -24.97 -29.74
CA GLY A 168 17.04 -23.72 -30.28
C GLY A 168 16.26 -22.46 -29.90
N LYS A 169 15.35 -22.52 -28.92
CA LYS A 169 14.71 -21.31 -28.38
C LYS A 169 15.70 -20.56 -27.49
N THR A 170 15.77 -19.27 -27.72
CA THR A 170 16.65 -18.34 -27.01
C THR A 170 15.93 -17.68 -25.84
N ILE A 171 16.70 -17.04 -24.94
CA ILE A 171 16.12 -16.18 -23.90
C ILE A 171 15.32 -15.03 -24.53
N ASP A 172 15.79 -14.46 -25.63
CA ASP A 172 15.08 -13.37 -26.32
C ASP A 172 13.71 -13.83 -26.86
N ASP A 173 13.58 -15.07 -27.33
CA ASP A 173 12.28 -15.63 -27.73
C ASP A 173 11.31 -15.69 -26.54
N ILE A 174 11.80 -16.10 -25.36
CA ILE A 174 11.00 -16.13 -24.12
C ILE A 174 10.59 -14.71 -23.72
N VAL A 175 11.53 -13.76 -23.74
CA VAL A 175 11.26 -12.34 -23.43
C VAL A 175 10.20 -11.77 -24.37
N GLN A 176 10.29 -11.99 -25.68
CA GLN A 176 9.31 -11.51 -26.65
C GLN A 176 7.90 -12.10 -26.43
N VAL A 177 7.81 -13.32 -25.93
CA VAL A 177 6.53 -13.93 -25.54
C VAL A 177 5.97 -13.28 -24.27
N LEU A 178 6.79 -13.11 -23.24
CA LEU A 178 6.41 -12.49 -21.98
C LEU A 178 5.96 -11.03 -22.16
N GLN A 179 6.60 -10.28 -23.06
CA GLN A 179 6.20 -8.90 -23.38
C GLN A 179 4.80 -8.79 -24.02
N ARG A 180 4.25 -9.89 -24.55
CA ARG A 180 2.90 -9.95 -25.14
C ARG A 180 1.86 -10.52 -24.18
N ILE A 181 2.22 -10.78 -22.93
CA ILE A 181 1.33 -11.43 -21.96
C ILE A 181 0.05 -10.60 -21.75
N PRO A 182 -1.14 -11.23 -21.74
CA PRO A 182 -2.39 -10.50 -21.56
C PRO A 182 -2.49 -9.91 -20.15
N ILE A 183 -2.88 -8.64 -20.09
CA ILE A 183 -3.12 -7.90 -18.85
C ILE A 183 -4.39 -7.06 -18.99
N HIS A 184 -5.18 -7.00 -17.92
CA HIS A 184 -6.36 -6.16 -17.90
C HIS A 184 -5.94 -4.66 -17.85
N PRO A 185 -6.53 -3.75 -18.67
CA PRO A 185 -6.06 -2.36 -18.81
C PRO A 185 -6.04 -1.53 -17.50
N ARG A 186 -6.81 -1.94 -16.49
CA ARG A 186 -6.87 -1.28 -15.18
C ARG A 186 -5.83 -1.73 -14.16
N ILE A 187 -5.10 -2.83 -14.39
CA ILE A 187 -4.12 -3.34 -13.42
C ILE A 187 -2.95 -2.38 -13.23
N ILE A 188 -2.37 -1.87 -14.32
CA ILE A 188 -1.23 -0.93 -14.25
C ILE A 188 -1.66 0.38 -13.54
N PRO A 189 -2.78 1.04 -13.91
CA PRO A 189 -3.31 2.17 -13.15
C PRO A 189 -3.53 1.86 -11.67
N ALA A 190 -4.10 0.69 -11.34
CA ALA A 190 -4.36 0.29 -9.96
C ALA A 190 -3.08 0.18 -9.14
N ILE A 191 -2.09 -0.57 -9.64
CA ILE A 191 -0.79 -0.74 -8.97
C ILE A 191 -0.12 0.63 -8.75
N LYS A 192 -0.10 1.49 -9.77
CA LYS A 192 0.49 2.84 -9.65
C LYS A 192 -0.27 3.71 -8.66
N ALA A 193 -1.60 3.63 -8.62
CA ALA A 193 -2.40 4.37 -7.66
C ALA A 193 -2.16 3.91 -6.22
N VAL A 194 -2.13 2.59 -5.98
CA VAL A 194 -1.83 2.00 -4.67
C VAL A 194 -0.43 2.37 -4.21
N HIS A 195 0.56 2.30 -5.10
CA HIS A 195 1.93 2.73 -4.82
C HIS A 195 2.03 4.25 -4.54
N ALA A 196 1.33 5.08 -5.30
CA ALA A 196 1.30 6.54 -5.08
C ALA A 196 0.64 6.94 -3.74
N LEU A 197 -0.20 6.07 -3.17
CA LEU A 197 -0.75 6.24 -1.82
C LEU A 197 0.26 5.88 -0.71
N GLY A 198 1.49 5.49 -1.05
CA GLY A 198 2.56 5.19 -0.08
C GLY A 198 2.51 3.78 0.50
N CYS A 199 1.70 2.87 -0.07
CA CYS A 199 1.67 1.47 0.34
C CYS A 199 2.97 0.74 -0.05
N ASP A 200 3.36 -0.25 0.76
CA ASP A 200 4.44 -1.18 0.45
C ASP A 200 3.88 -2.34 -0.39
N LEU A 201 4.17 -2.39 -1.69
CA LEU A 201 3.68 -3.44 -2.58
C LEU A 201 4.73 -4.55 -2.71
N ARG A 202 4.28 -5.80 -2.60
CA ARG A 202 5.11 -6.99 -2.72
C ARG A 202 4.45 -8.06 -3.58
N ILE A 203 5.25 -8.95 -4.15
CA ILE A 203 4.76 -10.12 -4.90
C ILE A 203 5.13 -11.39 -4.15
N VAL A 204 4.16 -12.30 -4.01
CA VAL A 204 4.37 -13.67 -3.53
C VAL A 204 3.71 -14.61 -4.53
N SER A 205 4.51 -15.22 -5.40
CA SER A 205 3.98 -16.02 -6.51
C SER A 205 4.75 -17.30 -6.77
N ASP A 206 4.02 -18.35 -7.15
CA ASP A 206 4.58 -19.67 -7.47
C ASP A 206 5.08 -19.80 -8.92
N ALA A 207 5.14 -18.68 -9.65
CA ALA A 207 5.85 -18.58 -10.94
C ALA A 207 7.37 -18.62 -10.73
N ASN A 208 8.16 -17.96 -11.58
CA ASN A 208 9.60 -17.81 -11.40
C ASN A 208 10.05 -16.34 -11.52
N THR A 209 11.17 -16.02 -10.85
CA THR A 209 11.65 -14.63 -10.76
C THR A 209 11.96 -13.99 -12.12
N PHE A 210 12.48 -14.75 -13.09
CA PHE A 210 12.82 -14.24 -14.42
C PHE A 210 11.57 -13.80 -15.19
N PHE A 211 10.50 -14.60 -15.16
CA PHE A 211 9.24 -14.23 -15.83
C PHE A 211 8.61 -13.00 -15.20
N ILE A 212 8.50 -12.99 -13.88
CA ILE A 212 7.91 -11.86 -13.13
C ILE A 212 8.69 -10.58 -13.44
N GLU A 213 10.02 -10.58 -13.25
CA GLU A 213 10.88 -9.42 -13.46
C GLU A 213 10.77 -8.90 -14.90
N THR A 214 10.89 -9.79 -15.90
CA THR A 214 10.79 -9.43 -17.33
C THR A 214 9.47 -8.72 -17.65
N ILE A 215 8.35 -9.23 -17.13
CA ILE A 215 7.03 -8.64 -17.36
C ILE A 215 6.92 -7.29 -16.65
N LEU A 216 7.32 -7.19 -15.38
CA LEU A 216 7.23 -5.95 -14.61
C LEU A 216 8.08 -4.82 -15.22
N GLU A 217 9.27 -5.15 -15.72
CA GLU A 217 10.15 -4.22 -16.43
C GLU A 217 9.50 -3.73 -17.73
N HIS A 218 8.94 -4.64 -18.54
CA HIS A 218 8.22 -4.28 -19.75
C HIS A 218 7.03 -3.36 -19.49
N LEU A 219 6.27 -3.65 -18.42
CA LEU A 219 5.10 -2.88 -18.01
C LEU A 219 5.43 -1.57 -17.27
N LYS A 220 6.71 -1.32 -16.95
CA LYS A 220 7.18 -0.12 -16.22
C LYS A 220 6.44 0.09 -14.90
N ILE A 221 6.41 -0.99 -14.13
CA ILE A 221 5.86 -1.05 -12.77
C ILE A 221 6.78 -1.79 -11.80
N ARG A 222 7.98 -2.19 -12.22
CA ARG A 222 8.92 -2.93 -11.38
C ARG A 222 9.30 -2.13 -10.13
N GLU A 223 9.48 -0.83 -10.30
CA GLU A 223 9.82 0.11 -9.22
C GLU A 223 8.70 0.27 -8.19
N CYS A 224 7.47 -0.14 -8.50
CA CYS A 224 6.37 -0.10 -7.54
C CYS A 224 6.48 -1.18 -6.46
N PHE A 225 7.27 -2.24 -6.69
CA PHE A 225 7.37 -3.39 -5.79
C PHE A 225 8.69 -3.38 -5.01
N SER A 226 8.59 -3.45 -3.68
CA SER A 226 9.75 -3.46 -2.80
C SER A 226 10.41 -4.84 -2.71
N ASP A 227 9.63 -5.92 -2.89
CA ASP A 227 10.09 -7.30 -2.76
C ASP A 227 9.30 -8.26 -3.66
N ILE A 228 9.98 -9.29 -4.15
CA ILE A 228 9.43 -10.37 -4.99
C ILE A 228 9.91 -11.70 -4.42
N SER A 229 9.00 -12.41 -3.76
CA SER A 229 9.23 -13.76 -3.26
C SER A 229 8.64 -14.78 -4.24
N SER A 230 9.50 -15.47 -4.99
CA SER A 230 9.10 -16.48 -5.98
C SER A 230 10.19 -17.55 -6.17
N ASN A 231 9.93 -18.56 -7.01
CA ASN A 231 10.92 -19.59 -7.33
C ASN A 231 12.14 -18.95 -8.03
N PRO A 232 13.35 -19.06 -7.45
CA PRO A 232 14.53 -18.42 -8.02
C PRO A 232 14.84 -18.94 -9.42
N SER A 233 15.32 -18.06 -10.29
CA SER A 233 15.74 -18.45 -11.63
C SER A 233 16.93 -17.65 -12.11
N TYR A 234 17.75 -18.27 -12.95
CA TYR A 234 18.93 -17.64 -13.54
C TYR A 234 19.25 -18.23 -14.91
N ILE A 235 19.87 -17.43 -15.77
CA ILE A 235 20.41 -17.87 -17.05
C ILE A 235 21.80 -18.45 -16.78
N ASN A 236 22.03 -19.69 -17.18
CA ASN A 236 23.31 -20.36 -16.96
C ASN A 236 24.33 -20.05 -18.06
N GLU A 237 25.55 -20.60 -17.92
CA GLU A 237 26.65 -20.40 -18.86
C GLU A 237 26.37 -20.85 -20.30
N TYR A 238 25.36 -21.70 -20.50
CA TYR A 238 24.93 -22.19 -21.82
C TYR A 238 23.79 -21.34 -22.42
N GLY A 239 23.34 -20.28 -21.74
CA GLY A 239 22.22 -19.46 -22.18
C GLY A 239 20.84 -20.10 -21.94
N ARG A 240 20.74 -21.09 -21.05
CA ARG A 240 19.48 -21.73 -20.65
C ARG A 240 18.96 -21.11 -19.36
N LEU A 241 17.66 -20.79 -19.32
CA LEU A 241 16.98 -20.43 -18.08
C LEU A 241 16.85 -21.66 -17.17
N GLN A 242 17.28 -21.54 -15.92
CA GLN A 242 17.11 -22.56 -14.89
C GLN A 242 16.16 -22.06 -13.81
N ILE A 243 15.27 -22.92 -13.35
CA ILE A 243 14.27 -22.62 -12.32
C ILE A 243 14.51 -23.53 -11.12
N PHE A 244 14.55 -22.93 -9.94
CA PHE A 244 14.79 -23.62 -8.67
C PHE A 244 13.58 -23.47 -7.76
N PRO A 245 13.28 -24.46 -6.90
CA PRO A 245 12.21 -24.31 -5.96
C PRO A 245 12.58 -23.32 -4.85
N TYR A 246 11.62 -22.51 -4.39
CA TYR A 246 11.82 -21.59 -3.26
C TYR A 246 12.16 -22.34 -1.95
N HIS A 247 11.52 -23.48 -1.74
CA HIS A 247 11.84 -24.46 -0.71
C HIS A 247 12.53 -25.65 -1.36
N ASP A 248 13.78 -25.94 -0.97
CA ASP A 248 14.51 -27.13 -1.42
C ASP A 248 13.87 -28.41 -0.85
N PHE A 249 12.82 -28.88 -1.51
CA PHE A 249 12.01 -30.03 -1.11
C PHE A 249 12.72 -31.37 -1.27
N ASN A 250 13.88 -31.40 -1.93
CA ASN A 250 14.74 -32.58 -1.97
C ASN A 250 15.51 -32.76 -0.66
N LYS A 251 15.71 -31.68 0.10
CA LYS A 251 16.36 -31.72 1.41
C LYS A 251 15.35 -31.79 2.55
N PHE A 252 14.38 -30.86 2.56
CA PHE A 252 13.40 -30.76 3.64
C PHE A 252 12.04 -30.32 3.11
N SER A 253 10.97 -31.00 3.55
CA SER A 253 9.62 -30.51 3.35
C SER A 253 9.37 -29.26 4.20
N HIS A 254 8.67 -28.27 3.65
CA HIS A 254 8.22 -27.12 4.44
C HIS A 254 7.07 -27.47 5.40
N GLY A 255 6.55 -28.71 5.39
CA GLY A 255 5.58 -29.22 6.37
C GLY A 255 4.15 -28.69 6.24
N CYS A 256 3.82 -27.98 5.15
CA CYS A 256 2.46 -27.53 4.87
C CYS A 256 1.77 -28.53 3.93
N THR A 257 0.54 -28.91 4.25
CA THR A 257 -0.27 -29.84 3.46
C THR A 257 -1.14 -29.16 2.40
N LEU A 258 -1.18 -27.83 2.39
CA LEU A 258 -2.01 -27.02 1.48
C LEU A 258 -1.26 -26.49 0.26
N CYS A 259 0.08 -26.51 0.31
CA CYS A 259 0.92 -25.91 -0.72
C CYS A 259 1.70 -26.97 -1.51
N PRO A 260 2.06 -26.68 -2.77
CA PRO A 260 2.98 -27.52 -3.51
C PRO A 260 4.37 -27.53 -2.85
N PRO A 261 5.16 -28.60 -3.05
CA PRO A 261 6.40 -28.82 -2.30
C PRO A 261 7.45 -27.73 -2.50
N ASN A 262 7.43 -27.02 -3.64
CA ASN A 262 8.43 -26.02 -3.99
C ASN A 262 8.21 -24.68 -3.30
N MET A 263 7.00 -24.31 -2.89
CA MET A 263 6.76 -22.98 -2.32
C MET A 263 5.51 -22.95 -1.45
N CYS A 264 5.67 -22.44 -0.22
CA CYS A 264 4.55 -22.20 0.69
C CYS A 264 4.34 -20.70 0.88
N LYS A 265 3.39 -20.13 0.12
CA LYS A 265 3.03 -18.70 0.22
C LYS A 265 2.65 -18.30 1.65
N GLY A 266 1.99 -19.20 2.39
CA GLY A 266 1.66 -18.96 3.80
C GLY A 266 2.88 -18.72 4.70
N LYS A 267 3.92 -19.53 4.58
CA LYS A 267 5.16 -19.32 5.35
C LYS A 267 5.89 -18.03 4.97
N ILE A 268 5.73 -17.59 3.72
CA ILE A 268 6.29 -16.32 3.26
C ILE A 268 5.51 -15.15 3.89
N ILE A 269 4.17 -15.24 3.94
CA ILE A 269 3.34 -14.25 4.64
C ILE A 269 3.67 -14.18 6.14
N GLU A 270 3.87 -15.31 6.82
CA GLU A 270 4.30 -15.33 8.23
C GLU A 270 5.61 -14.55 8.43
N LYS A 271 6.62 -14.83 7.59
CA LYS A 271 7.90 -14.10 7.63
C LYS A 271 7.75 -12.61 7.34
N ILE A 272 6.89 -12.26 6.39
CA ILE A 272 6.56 -10.85 6.11
C ILE A 272 5.98 -10.26 7.40
N GLN A 273 4.93 -10.84 7.99
CA GLN A 273 4.31 -10.36 9.22
C GLN A 273 5.29 -10.24 10.40
N GLU A 274 6.27 -11.14 10.54
CA GLU A 274 7.34 -11.06 11.56
C GLU A 274 8.27 -9.87 11.34
N SER A 275 8.52 -9.50 10.08
CA SER A 275 9.33 -8.32 9.73
C SER A 275 8.55 -7.00 9.81
N LEU A 276 7.22 -7.07 9.88
CA LEU A 276 6.36 -5.89 10.00
C LEU A 276 6.15 -5.53 11.48
N GLY A 277 6.22 -4.24 11.80
CA GLY A 277 5.82 -3.76 13.12
C GLY A 277 4.33 -4.01 13.38
N GLU A 278 3.93 -4.10 14.66
CA GLU A 278 2.58 -4.50 15.10
C GLU A 278 1.43 -3.67 14.50
N LYS A 279 1.71 -2.42 14.11
CA LYS A 279 0.73 -1.47 13.55
C LYS A 279 0.39 -1.72 12.08
N LYS A 280 1.19 -2.50 11.36
CA LYS A 280 1.00 -2.68 9.92
C LYS A 280 -0.18 -3.58 9.60
N ARG A 281 -0.93 -3.23 8.55
CA ARG A 281 -2.04 -4.03 8.00
C ARG A 281 -1.66 -4.64 6.67
N LEU A 282 -2.08 -5.88 6.44
CA LEU A 282 -1.81 -6.60 5.21
C LEU A 282 -3.08 -6.73 4.35
N ILE A 283 -2.93 -6.49 3.05
CA ILE A 283 -3.95 -6.79 2.03
C ILE A 283 -3.35 -7.86 1.11
N TYR A 284 -3.93 -9.06 1.09
CA TYR A 284 -3.47 -10.15 0.22
C TYR A 284 -4.42 -10.34 -0.95
N LEU A 285 -3.92 -10.41 -2.18
CA LEU A 285 -4.70 -10.66 -3.39
C LEU A 285 -4.19 -11.92 -4.11
N GLY A 286 -5.10 -12.78 -4.58
CA GLY A 286 -4.73 -13.98 -5.34
C GLY A 286 -5.95 -14.68 -5.94
N ASP A 287 -5.71 -15.72 -6.72
CA ASP A 287 -6.73 -16.50 -7.43
C ASP A 287 -6.65 -18.01 -7.16
N GLY A 288 -5.44 -18.56 -7.02
CA GLY A 288 -5.16 -19.98 -7.07
C GLY A 288 -5.35 -20.70 -5.74
N SER A 289 -5.36 -22.04 -5.77
CA SER A 289 -5.47 -22.84 -4.54
C SER A 289 -4.31 -22.58 -3.56
N GLY A 290 -3.13 -22.24 -4.10
CA GLY A 290 -1.95 -21.84 -3.33
C GLY A 290 -2.14 -20.57 -2.48
N ASP A 291 -3.15 -19.75 -2.80
CA ASP A 291 -3.48 -18.50 -2.10
C ASP A 291 -4.41 -18.72 -0.90
N TYR A 292 -4.99 -19.92 -0.77
CA TYR A 292 -5.79 -20.26 0.42
C TYR A 292 -4.91 -20.35 1.68
N CYS A 293 -3.71 -20.90 1.54
CA CYS A 293 -2.74 -21.05 2.63
C CYS A 293 -2.34 -19.71 3.28
N PRO A 294 -1.92 -18.66 2.54
CA PRO A 294 -1.68 -17.34 3.13
C PRO A 294 -2.95 -16.69 3.69
N SER A 295 -4.12 -16.90 3.07
CA SER A 295 -5.40 -16.35 3.56
C SER A 295 -5.73 -16.79 5.00
N LEU A 296 -5.36 -18.03 5.38
CA LEU A 296 -5.56 -18.56 6.74
C LEU A 296 -4.64 -17.94 7.80
N ARG A 297 -3.58 -17.23 7.40
CA ARG A 297 -2.55 -16.66 8.29
C ARG A 297 -2.70 -15.16 8.54
N LEU A 298 -3.62 -14.54 7.82
CA LEU A 298 -3.95 -13.14 8.00
C LEU A 298 -4.62 -12.92 9.37
N LYS A 299 -4.40 -11.74 9.94
CA LYS A 299 -4.96 -11.32 11.24
C LYS A 299 -6.35 -10.71 11.07
N GLU A 300 -7.06 -10.50 12.16
CA GLU A 300 -8.42 -9.90 12.15
C GLU A 300 -8.47 -8.49 11.56
N GLN A 301 -7.35 -7.75 11.62
CA GLN A 301 -7.23 -6.39 11.07
C GLN A 301 -6.84 -6.35 9.58
N ASP A 302 -6.47 -7.49 9.01
CA ASP A 302 -5.98 -7.66 7.64
C ASP A 302 -7.16 -7.90 6.68
N PHE A 303 -6.85 -7.88 5.39
CA PHE A 303 -7.82 -8.07 4.31
C PHE A 303 -7.34 -9.14 3.34
N VAL A 304 -8.27 -9.96 2.85
CA VAL A 304 -8.04 -10.87 1.73
C VAL A 304 -8.93 -10.49 0.56
N MET A 305 -8.37 -10.48 -0.64
CA MET A 305 -9.08 -10.20 -1.87
C MET A 305 -9.00 -11.40 -2.83
N PRO A 306 -9.85 -12.42 -2.65
CA PRO A 306 -9.88 -13.57 -3.53
C PRO A 306 -10.49 -13.22 -4.90
N ARG A 307 -9.85 -13.68 -5.98
CA ARG A 307 -10.44 -13.56 -7.32
C ARG A 307 -11.64 -14.49 -7.46
N LYS A 308 -12.81 -13.95 -7.79
CA LYS A 308 -14.06 -14.70 -7.94
C LYS A 308 -13.95 -15.74 -9.05
N ASN A 309 -14.56 -16.90 -8.81
CA ASN A 309 -14.59 -18.03 -9.74
C ASN A 309 -13.22 -18.67 -10.00
N PHE A 310 -12.24 -18.42 -9.14
CA PHE A 310 -10.97 -19.14 -9.11
C PHE A 310 -10.85 -19.97 -7.82
N PRO A 311 -9.92 -20.94 -7.74
CA PRO A 311 -9.89 -21.91 -6.65
C PRO A 311 -9.82 -21.31 -5.23
N VAL A 312 -9.14 -20.18 -5.02
CA VAL A 312 -9.09 -19.53 -3.69
C VAL A 312 -10.47 -19.10 -3.22
N TRP A 313 -11.28 -18.54 -4.13
CA TRP A 313 -12.64 -18.11 -3.82
C TRP A 313 -13.51 -19.30 -3.43
N GLU A 314 -13.44 -20.40 -4.20
CA GLU A 314 -14.18 -21.61 -3.89
C GLU A 314 -13.80 -22.21 -2.53
N LEU A 315 -12.51 -22.20 -2.18
CA LEU A 315 -12.01 -22.70 -0.91
C LEU A 315 -12.48 -21.84 0.27
N ILE A 316 -12.40 -20.50 0.13
CA ILE A 316 -12.89 -19.57 1.16
C ILE A 316 -14.41 -19.70 1.34
N CYS A 317 -15.18 -19.84 0.25
CA CYS A 317 -16.63 -20.00 0.33
C CYS A 317 -17.08 -21.29 1.03
N LYS A 318 -16.25 -22.35 1.05
CA LYS A 318 -16.59 -23.61 1.75
C LYS A 318 -16.65 -23.44 3.26
N ASP A 319 -15.75 -22.65 3.84
CA ASP A 319 -15.74 -22.35 5.27
C ASP A 319 -15.10 -20.98 5.55
N PRO A 320 -15.85 -19.88 5.38
CA PRO A 320 -15.31 -18.53 5.52
C PRO A 320 -14.91 -18.20 6.96
N LEU A 321 -15.39 -18.96 7.95
CA LEU A 321 -15.07 -18.74 9.37
C LEU A 321 -13.61 -19.09 9.71
N LEU A 322 -12.93 -19.85 8.85
CA LEU A 322 -11.50 -20.12 8.99
C LEU A 322 -10.62 -18.92 8.64
N ILE A 323 -11.16 -17.95 7.90
CA ILE A 323 -10.46 -16.73 7.51
C ILE A 323 -10.74 -15.65 8.55
N LYS A 324 -9.69 -15.25 9.28
CA LYS A 324 -9.79 -14.17 10.27
C LYS A 324 -9.90 -12.79 9.64
N ALA A 325 -9.26 -12.60 8.49
CA ALA A 325 -9.25 -11.34 7.75
C ALA A 325 -10.61 -11.02 7.11
N GLU A 326 -10.87 -9.73 6.88
CA GLU A 326 -12.06 -9.31 6.14
C GLU A 326 -11.93 -9.69 4.66
N ILE A 327 -12.95 -10.38 4.12
CA ILE A 327 -12.95 -10.91 2.75
C ILE A 327 -13.59 -9.90 1.79
N HIS A 328 -12.89 -9.56 0.71
CA HIS A 328 -13.36 -8.66 -0.34
C HIS A 328 -13.02 -9.17 -1.74
N GLU A 329 -13.96 -9.86 -2.36
CA GLU A 329 -13.74 -10.48 -3.64
C GLU A 329 -13.72 -9.48 -4.82
N TRP A 330 -13.09 -9.91 -5.92
CA TRP A 330 -12.99 -9.14 -7.16
C TRP A 330 -13.01 -10.07 -8.38
N SER A 331 -13.47 -9.60 -9.54
CA SER A 331 -13.65 -10.44 -10.74
C SER A 331 -12.73 -10.04 -11.91
N ASN A 332 -12.40 -8.75 -12.01
CA ASN A 332 -11.58 -8.18 -13.08
C ASN A 332 -10.74 -6.99 -12.57
N GLY A 333 -9.93 -6.38 -13.44
CA GLY A 333 -9.04 -5.30 -13.03
C GLY A 333 -9.75 -4.01 -12.60
N GLU A 334 -10.98 -3.73 -13.06
CA GLU A 334 -11.78 -2.59 -12.55
C GLU A 334 -12.21 -2.81 -11.10
N GLU A 335 -12.66 -4.02 -10.78
CA GLU A 335 -13.05 -4.37 -9.41
C GLU A 335 -11.83 -4.45 -8.49
N LEU A 336 -10.72 -5.03 -8.95
CA LEU A 336 -9.47 -5.06 -8.19
C LEU A 336 -9.08 -3.63 -7.79
N GLU A 337 -9.01 -2.71 -8.75
CA GLU A 337 -8.68 -1.31 -8.50
C GLU A 337 -9.64 -0.68 -7.48
N ARG A 338 -10.94 -0.75 -7.75
CA ARG A 338 -11.97 -0.12 -6.92
C ARG A 338 -11.94 -0.65 -5.48
N VAL A 339 -11.79 -1.97 -5.32
CA VAL A 339 -11.76 -2.61 -4.01
C VAL A 339 -10.47 -2.25 -3.28
N SER A 340 -9.30 -2.36 -3.90
CA SER A 340 -8.02 -2.00 -3.28
C SER A 340 -8.02 -0.55 -2.78
N LEU A 341 -8.42 0.40 -3.63
CA LEU A 341 -8.47 1.82 -3.25
C LEU A 341 -9.47 2.08 -2.12
N ARG A 342 -10.64 1.42 -2.14
CA ARG A 342 -11.62 1.53 -1.05
C ARG A 342 -11.06 1.02 0.28
N LEU A 343 -10.35 -0.12 0.28
CA LEU A 343 -9.78 -0.70 1.49
C LEU A 343 -8.66 0.16 2.06
N ILE A 344 -7.78 0.66 1.20
CA ILE A 344 -6.71 1.57 1.60
C ILE A 344 -7.34 2.81 2.24
N ASN A 345 -8.27 3.50 1.56
CA ASN A 345 -8.95 4.67 2.10
C ASN A 345 -9.69 4.40 3.44
N LYS A 346 -10.28 3.21 3.60
CA LYS A 346 -10.91 2.77 4.86
C LYS A 346 -9.88 2.67 5.99
N ILE A 347 -8.71 2.08 5.73
CA ILE A 347 -7.62 1.98 6.70
C ILE A 347 -7.13 3.39 7.09
N CYS A 348 -6.85 4.24 6.11
CA CYS A 348 -6.39 5.61 6.30
C CYS A 348 -7.37 6.44 7.17
N SER A 349 -8.66 6.35 6.86
CA SER A 349 -9.70 7.10 7.57
C SER A 349 -9.87 6.61 9.01
N GLY A 350 -9.81 5.29 9.23
CA GLY A 350 -9.91 4.67 10.55
C GLY A 350 -8.74 5.02 11.48
N GLN A 351 -7.53 5.14 10.93
CA GLN A 351 -6.36 5.59 11.68
C GLN A 351 -6.51 7.05 12.13
N SER A 352 -6.98 7.94 11.25
CA SER A 352 -7.19 9.36 11.62
C SER A 352 -8.14 9.52 12.82
N ALA A 353 -9.19 8.70 12.90
CA ALA A 353 -10.16 8.73 13.99
C ALA A 353 -9.58 8.21 15.32
N GLN A 354 -8.70 7.19 15.29
CA GLN A 354 -8.00 6.69 16.47
C GLN A 354 -6.97 7.69 17.01
N PHE A 355 -6.28 8.42 16.14
CA PHE A 355 -5.38 9.51 16.55
C PHE A 355 -6.14 10.66 17.21
N ILE A 356 -7.28 11.08 16.64
CA ILE A 356 -8.14 12.11 17.23
C ILE A 356 -8.68 11.66 18.60
N SER A 357 -9.12 10.39 18.73
CA SER A 357 -9.63 9.85 19.99
C SER A 357 -8.56 9.74 21.08
N SER A 358 -7.31 9.44 20.72
CA SER A 358 -6.20 9.30 21.67
C SER A 358 -5.78 10.67 22.22
N ASN A 359 -5.76 11.70 21.36
CA ASN A 359 -5.50 13.08 21.77
C ASN A 359 -6.65 13.69 22.60
N CYS A 360 -7.91 13.33 22.33
CA CYS A 360 -9.03 13.73 23.17
C CYS A 360 -9.00 13.09 24.56
N LYS A 361 -8.46 11.87 24.72
CA LYS A 361 -8.29 11.24 26.04
C LYS A 361 -7.18 11.89 26.87
N LEU A 362 -6.12 12.38 26.24
CA LEU A 362 -5.09 13.15 26.96
C LEU A 362 -5.61 14.49 27.49
N HIS A 363 -6.61 15.10 26.85
CA HIS A 363 -7.17 16.38 27.31
C HIS A 363 -8.21 16.24 28.44
N VAL A 364 -8.75 15.04 28.67
CA VAL A 364 -9.74 14.78 29.74
C VAL A 364 -9.09 14.35 31.06
N MET A 365 -7.79 14.03 31.07
CA MET A 365 -7.07 13.62 32.29
C MET A 365 -6.30 14.74 33.03
N CYS A 366 -6.46 16.02 32.66
CA CYS A 366 -5.80 17.13 33.36
C CYS A 366 -6.75 18.12 34.05
N VAL A 367 -8.05 17.84 34.17
CA VAL A 367 -8.97 18.71 34.93
C VAL A 367 -9.79 17.88 35.90
N PHE A 368 -9.16 17.20 36.85
CA PHE A 368 -9.71 16.92 38.19
C PHE A 368 -8.56 16.42 39.07
N GLY A 369 -7.97 17.31 39.85
CA GLY A 369 -6.87 16.99 40.74
C GLY A 369 -6.43 18.18 41.60
N SER A 370 -7.05 18.25 42.78
CA SER A 370 -6.47 18.70 44.05
C SER A 370 -6.56 20.20 44.41
N ASP A 371 -7.47 20.43 45.37
CA ASP A 371 -7.50 21.37 46.51
C ASP A 371 -7.63 22.89 46.30
#